data_AF-A0A1D2QRQ5-F1
#
_entry.id   AF-A0A1D2QRQ5-F1
#
_cell.length_a   1.000
_cell.length_b   1.000
_cell.length_c   1.000
_cell.angle_alpha   90.00
_cell.angle_beta   90.00
_cell.angle_gamma   90.00
#
_symmetry.space_group_name_H-M   'P 1'
#
loop_
_entity.id
_entity.type
_entity.pdbx_description
1 polymer ?
#
loop_
_entity_poly.entity_id
_entity_poly.type
_entity_poly.pdbx_seq_one_letter_code
_entity_poly.pdbx_strand_id
1 'polypeptide(L)' 'MKSPQLSEEDQARVESYLSRPHHQIERKPFRPWLLLAWLVAILTIMSLLSYGIAWWHGVV' A
#
# COMPACT_ATOMS: atom_id res chain seq x y z
N MET A 1 -17.69 -9.35 -19.01
CA MET A 1 -18.11 -7.94 -18.89
C MET A 1 -17.59 -7.22 -20.13
N LYS A 2 -18.44 -6.64 -20.98
CA LYS A 2 -18.00 -5.83 -22.13
C LYS A 2 -17.52 -4.49 -21.57
N SER A 3 -16.23 -4.20 -21.67
CA SER A 3 -15.71 -2.85 -21.40
C SER A 3 -16.42 -1.88 -22.35
N PRO A 4 -16.83 -0.68 -21.91
CA PRO A 4 -17.33 0.34 -22.81
C PRO A 4 -16.25 0.60 -23.87
N GLN A 5 -16.62 0.39 -25.13
CA GLN A 5 -15.72 0.59 -26.25
C GLN A 5 -15.62 2.11 -26.44
N LEU A 6 -14.46 2.68 -26.09
CA LEU A 6 -14.17 4.08 -26.29
C LEU A 6 -14.23 4.39 -27.79
N SER A 7 -14.67 5.61 -28.15
CA SER A 7 -14.50 6.10 -29.50
C SER A 7 -13.01 6.13 -29.85
N GLU A 8 -12.66 6.12 -31.15
CA GLU A 8 -11.25 6.18 -31.57
C GLU A 8 -10.55 7.45 -31.04
N GLU A 9 -11.26 8.57 -30.98
CA GLU A 9 -10.75 9.83 -30.43
C GLU A 9 -10.48 9.71 -28.92
N ASP A 10 -11.40 9.12 -28.16
CA ASP A 10 -11.23 8.95 -26.72
C ASP A 10 -10.11 7.95 -26.41
N GLN A 11 -9.98 6.89 -27.21
CA GLN A 11 -8.89 5.94 -27.11
C GLN A 11 -7.53 6.61 -27.34
N ALA A 12 -7.41 7.44 -28.39
CA ALA A 12 -6.19 8.18 -28.69
C ALA A 12 -5.80 9.15 -27.56
N ARG A 13 -6.78 9.82 -26.94
CA ARG A 13 -6.56 10.69 -25.78
C ARG A 13 -6.03 9.88 -24.58
N VAL A 14 -6.63 8.74 -24.27
CA VAL A 14 -6.17 7.85 -23.19
C VAL A 14 -4.75 7.36 -23.43
N GLU A 15 -4.44 6.94 -24.65
CA GLU A 15 -3.13 6.42 -25.02
C GLU A 15 -2.06 7.50 -24.94
N SER A 16 -2.35 8.72 -25.41
CA SER A 16 -1.47 9.87 -25.25
C SER A 16 -1.23 10.22 -23.76
N TYR A 17 -2.23 10.05 -22.91
CA TYR A 17 -2.09 10.27 -21.47
C TYR A 17 -1.23 9.19 -20.81
N LEU A 18 -1.49 7.91 -21.08
CA LEU A 18 -0.78 6.77 -20.49
C LEU A 18 0.66 6.63 -21.01
N SER A 19 0.97 7.14 -22.20
CA SER A 19 2.33 7.14 -22.75
C SER A 19 3.30 8.09 -22.04
N ARG A 20 2.82 8.97 -21.14
CA ARG A 20 3.69 9.91 -20.43
C ARG A 20 4.71 9.16 -19.54
N PRO A 21 5.97 9.65 -19.42
CA PRO A 21 7.03 8.95 -18.69
C PRO A 21 6.67 8.58 -17.24
N HIS A 22 5.85 9.39 -16.57
CA HIS A 22 5.40 9.14 -15.20
C HIS A 22 4.52 7.89 -15.04
N HIS A 23 3.91 7.39 -16.12
CA HIS A 23 3.04 6.20 -16.10
C HIS A 23 3.75 4.93 -16.57
N GLN A 24 4.97 5.02 -17.11
CA GLN A 24 5.77 3.89 -17.59
C GLN A 24 6.66 3.27 -16.50
N ILE A 25 6.47 3.66 -15.25
CA ILE A 25 7.29 3.18 -14.14
C ILE A 25 6.95 1.71 -13.86
N GLU A 26 7.98 0.85 -13.86
CA GLU A 26 7.84 -0.53 -13.41
C GLU A 26 7.33 -0.56 -11.96
N ARG A 27 6.12 -1.11 -11.79
CA ARG A 27 5.54 -1.27 -10.46
C ARG A 27 6.22 -2.46 -9.80
N LYS A 28 6.91 -2.21 -8.69
CA LYS A 28 7.39 -3.29 -7.84
C LYS A 28 6.21 -4.20 -7.46
N PRO A 29 6.39 -5.52 -7.44
CA PRO A 29 5.33 -6.43 -7.02
C PRO A 29 4.90 -6.09 -5.60
N PHE A 30 3.60 -5.99 -5.39
CA PHE A 30 3.05 -5.73 -4.07
C PHE A 30 3.26 -6.98 -3.19
N ARG A 31 3.88 -6.79 -2.01
CA ARG A 31 4.20 -7.88 -1.06
C ARG A 31 3.34 -7.73 0.20
N PRO A 32 2.07 -8.18 0.19
CA PRO A 32 1.12 -7.93 1.28
C PRO A 32 1.62 -8.48 2.63
N TRP A 33 2.26 -9.64 2.63
CA TRP A 33 2.80 -10.26 3.84
C TRP A 33 3.93 -9.45 4.48
N LEU A 34 4.75 -8.78 3.67
CA LEU A 34 5.80 -7.90 4.20
C LEU A 34 5.19 -6.69 4.91
N LEU A 35 4.14 -6.11 4.33
CA LEU A 35 3.43 -4.98 4.90
C LEU A 35 2.74 -5.39 6.21
N LEU A 36 2.10 -6.56 6.23
CA LEU A 36 1.47 -7.12 7.43
C LEU A 36 2.50 -7.42 8.53
N ALA A 37 3.65 -7.98 8.19
CA ALA A 37 4.71 -8.27 9.15
C ALA A 37 5.21 -6.98 9.83
N TRP A 38 5.39 -5.90 9.05
CA TRP A 38 5.76 -4.59 9.60
C TRP A 38 4.70 -4.03 10.55
N LEU A 39 3.42 -4.13 10.18
CA LEU A 39 2.32 -3.69 11.03
C LEU A 39 2.32 -4.44 12.37
N VAL A 40 2.40 -5.77 12.33
CA VAL A 40 2.44 -6.60 13.54
C VAL A 40 3.66 -6.26 14.38
N ALA A 41 4.84 -6.14 13.78
CA ALA A 41 6.07 -5.81 14.52
C ALA A 41 5.94 -4.49 15.30
N ILE A 42 5.43 -3.44 14.67
CA ILE A 42 5.24 -2.14 15.31
C ILE A 42 4.24 -2.24 16.47
N LEU A 43 3.10 -2.90 16.24
CA LEU A 43 2.08 -3.10 17.27
C LEU A 43 2.63 -3.90 18.45
N THR A 44 3.36 -4.98 18.19
CA THR A 44 3.98 -5.81 19.23
C THR A 44 4.98 -5.01 20.05
N ILE A 45 5.85 -4.21 19.42
CA ILE A 45 6.80 -3.34 20.13
C ILE A 45 6.06 -2.36 21.04
N MET A 46 5.01 -1.70 20.52
CA MET A 46 4.21 -0.76 21.31
C MET A 46 3.49 -1.44 22.48
N SER A 47 2.94 -2.64 22.26
CA SER A 47 2.31 -3.44 23.33
C SER A 47 3.31 -3.84 24.40
N LEU A 48 4.50 -4.32 24.01
CA LEU A 48 5.55 -4.71 24.95
C LEU A 48 6.07 -3.50 25.75
N LEU A 49 6.26 -2.35 25.08
CA LEU A 49 6.67 -1.12 25.75
C LEU A 49 5.61 -0.67 26.77
N SER A 50 4.34 -0.63 26.36
CA SER A 50 3.22 -0.28 27.23
C SER A 50 3.13 -1.19 28.45
N TYR A 51 3.22 -2.51 28.21
CA TYR A 51 3.22 -3.51 29.27
C TYR A 51 4.41 -3.35 30.23
N GLY A 52 5.61 -3.13 29.68
CA GLY A 52 6.82 -2.91 30.49
C GLY A 52 6.72 -1.66 31.38
N ILE A 53 6.12 -0.58 30.87
CA ILE A 53 5.85 0.63 31.65
C ILE A 53 4.83 0.33 32.77
N ALA A 54 3.73 -0.35 32.45
CA ALA A 54 2.72 -0.72 33.43
C ALA A 54 3.29 -1.59 34.56
N TRP A 55 4.16 -2.54 34.20
CA TRP A 55 4.87 -3.38 35.16
C TRP A 55 5.81 -2.58 36.07
N TRP A 56 6.58 -1.64 35.52
CA TRP A 56 7.45 -0.77 36.35
C TRP A 56 6.63 0.09 37.33
N HIS A 57 5.48 0.61 36.90
CA HIS A 57 4.61 1.42 37.76
C HIS A 57 3.72 0.60 38.71
N GLY A 58 3.79 -0.74 38.70
CA GLY A 58 2.98 -1.60 39.55
C GLY A 58 1.48 -1.55 39.26
N VAL A 59 1.11 -1.18 38.02
CA VAL A 59 -0.28 -1.14 37.54
C VAL A 59 -0.78 -2.56 37.21
N VAL A 60 0.15 -3.44 36.85
CA VAL A 60 -0.06 -4.87 36.54
C VAL A 60 0.87 -5.70 37.40
#